data_AF-A0A256YW15-F1
#
_entry.id   AF-A0A256YW15-F1
#
_cell.length_a   1.000
_cell.length_b   1.000
_cell.length_c   1.000
_cell.angle_alpha   90.00
_cell.angle_beta   90.00
_cell.angle_gamma   90.00
#
_symmetry.space_group_name_H-M   'P 1'
#
loop_
_entity.id
_entity.type
_entity.pdbx_description
1 polymer ?
#
loop_
_entity_poly.entity_id
_entity_poly.type
_entity_poly.pdbx_seq_one_letter_code
_entity_poly.pdbx_strand_id
1 'polypeptide(L)'
;MKKTHGIGRTVLTVLDEAQEFIPDRTRKDDFTEDSNKAVEALLRQGRKYRANCWVCSQRVAHLNVNALQQLHSYFVSVLPRFYDRMVIADAFSLSYDLLDRTTDLETGEWLFVSYKATKQRNVPVFIKTPNNEEILISNLMRSRGFAHK
;
A
#
# COMPACT_ATOMS: atom_id res chain seq x y z
N MET A 1 -32.17 3.29 1.35
CA MET A 1 -31.78 2.54 0.12
C MET A 1 -30.70 1.52 0.46
N LYS A 2 -31.02 0.23 0.54
CA LYS A 2 -30.00 -0.84 0.62
C LYS A 2 -29.32 -0.93 -0.75
N LYS A 3 -28.06 -0.51 -0.85
CA LYS A 3 -27.25 -0.62 -2.06
C LYS A 3 -26.79 -2.07 -2.24
N THR A 4 -27.74 -2.93 -2.55
CA THR A 4 -27.52 -4.30 -3.02
C THR A 4 -27.76 -4.30 -4.52
N HIS A 5 -26.88 -4.97 -5.27
CA HIS A 5 -26.81 -5.09 -6.74
C HIS A 5 -25.82 -4.15 -7.44
N GLY A 6 -24.55 -4.24 -7.05
CA GLY A 6 -23.43 -4.06 -7.98
C GLY A 6 -22.86 -5.44 -8.32
N ILE A 7 -22.45 -5.64 -9.58
CA ILE A 7 -21.88 -6.89 -10.13
C ILE A 7 -20.94 -7.53 -9.10
N GLY A 8 -21.26 -8.76 -8.66
CA GLY A 8 -20.75 -9.38 -7.43
C GLY A 8 -19.26 -9.73 -7.35
N ARG A 9 -18.41 -9.10 -8.16
CA ARG A 9 -16.96 -9.33 -8.20
C ARG A 9 -16.24 -8.29 -7.34
N THR A 10 -15.34 -8.79 -6.51
CA THR A 10 -14.39 -7.95 -5.79
C THR A 10 -13.39 -7.37 -6.78
N VAL A 11 -13.22 -6.05 -6.76
CA VAL A 11 -12.21 -5.35 -7.55
C VAL A 11 -11.12 -4.85 -6.60
N LEU A 12 -9.87 -4.99 -7.03
CA LEU A 12 -8.71 -4.39 -6.37
C LEU A 12 -8.10 -3.38 -7.35
N THR A 13 -8.22 -2.10 -7.02
CA THR A 13 -7.50 -1.04 -7.72
C THR A 13 -6.12 -0.91 -7.10
N VAL A 14 -5.07 -0.89 -7.91
CA VAL A 14 -3.69 -0.65 -7.45
C VAL A 14 -3.25 0.70 -8.00
N LEU A 15 -2.87 1.62 -7.12
CA LEU A 15 -2.34 2.93 -7.44
C LEU A 15 -0.85 2.93 -7.17
N ASP A 16 -0.07 2.84 -8.23
CA ASP A 16 1.37 3.04 -8.16
C ASP A 16 1.70 4.54 -8.26
N GLU A 17 2.84 4.95 -7.69
CA GLU A 17 3.23 6.36 -7.57
C GLU A 17 2.10 7.23 -6.99
N ALA A 18 1.47 6.75 -5.92
CA ALA A 18 0.22 7.30 -5.41
C ALA A 18 0.27 8.79 -5.04
N GLN A 19 1.46 9.37 -4.82
CA GLN A 19 1.60 10.80 -4.57
C GLN A 19 1.16 11.66 -5.76
N GLU A 20 1.14 11.12 -6.97
CA GLU A 20 0.60 11.82 -8.15
C GLU A 20 -0.94 11.88 -8.13
N PHE A 21 -1.59 10.96 -7.42
CA PHE A 21 -3.05 10.83 -7.38
C PHE A 21 -3.69 11.40 -6.11
N ILE A 22 -3.00 11.29 -4.98
CA ILE A 22 -3.46 11.72 -3.66
C ILE A 22 -2.42 12.60 -2.93
N PRO A 23 -1.91 13.68 -3.54
CA PRO A 23 -0.90 14.52 -2.89
C PRO A 23 -1.44 15.22 -1.63
N ASP A 24 -0.56 15.58 -0.70
CA ASP A 24 -0.87 16.39 0.49
C ASP A 24 -1.40 17.78 0.11
N ARG A 25 -0.89 18.33 -1.01
CA ARG A 25 -1.31 19.59 -1.60
C ARG A 25 -1.97 19.33 -2.95
N THR A 26 -3.21 19.77 -3.08
CA THR A 26 -3.97 19.63 -4.33
C THR A 26 -4.09 20.97 -5.05
N ARG A 27 -4.27 20.90 -6.35
CA ARG A 27 -4.66 22.04 -7.19
C ARG A 27 -5.81 21.63 -8.11
N LYS A 28 -6.56 22.63 -8.60
CA LYS A 28 -7.70 22.40 -9.49
C LYS A 28 -7.28 22.27 -10.95
N ASP A 29 -6.22 22.97 -11.32
CA ASP A 29 -5.65 23.06 -12.66
C ASP A 29 -4.98 21.77 -13.12
N ASP A 30 -4.52 20.92 -12.20
CA ASP A 30 -3.87 19.63 -12.50
C ASP A 30 -4.75 18.40 -12.20
N PHE A 31 -6.05 18.61 -11.92
CA PHE A 31 -7.02 17.57 -11.54
C PHE A 31 -6.67 16.76 -10.28
N THR A 32 -5.64 17.14 -9.53
CA THR A 32 -5.25 16.41 -8.31
C THR A 32 -6.32 16.53 -7.24
N GLU A 33 -7.07 17.64 -7.16
CA GLU A 33 -8.20 17.76 -6.21
C GLU A 33 -9.28 16.70 -6.45
N ASP A 34 -9.65 16.46 -7.71
CA ASP A 34 -10.70 15.51 -8.06
C ASP A 34 -10.24 14.06 -7.89
N SER A 35 -9.00 13.78 -8.31
CA SER A 35 -8.35 12.49 -8.06
C SER A 35 -8.32 12.18 -6.56
N ASN A 36 -7.92 13.16 -5.75
CA ASN A 36 -7.79 12.99 -4.31
C ASN A 36 -9.14 12.68 -3.64
N LYS A 37 -10.19 13.43 -4.01
CA LYS A 37 -11.57 13.15 -3.56
C LYS A 37 -12.06 11.77 -3.98
N ALA A 38 -11.76 11.35 -5.22
CA ALA A 38 -12.19 10.06 -5.73
C ALA A 38 -11.52 8.89 -4.99
N VAL A 39 -10.20 8.97 -4.77
CA VAL A 39 -9.45 7.95 -4.04
C VAL A 39 -9.84 7.93 -2.56
N GLU A 40 -10.03 9.07 -1.91
CA GLU A 40 -10.50 9.12 -0.52
C GLU A 40 -11.90 8.51 -0.39
N ALA A 41 -12.81 8.80 -1.33
CA ALA A 41 -14.14 8.18 -1.37
C ALA A 41 -14.06 6.66 -1.58
N LEU A 42 -13.15 6.19 -2.46
CA LEU A 42 -12.89 4.77 -2.67
C LEU A 42 -12.36 4.10 -1.38
N LEU A 43 -11.37 4.70 -0.71
CA LEU A 43 -10.79 4.14 0.52
C LEU A 43 -11.81 4.11 1.67
N ARG A 44 -12.61 5.16 1.82
CA ARG A 44 -13.61 5.29 2.90
C ARG A 44 -14.85 4.43 2.68
N GLN A 45 -15.33 4.32 1.43
CA GLN A 45 -16.61 3.64 1.13
C GLN A 45 -16.47 2.33 0.37
N GLY A 46 -15.31 2.06 -0.24
CA GLY A 46 -15.09 0.94 -1.15
C GLY A 46 -15.41 -0.43 -0.55
N ARG A 47 -15.16 -0.61 0.77
CA ARG A 47 -15.57 -1.82 1.51
C ARG A 47 -17.06 -2.15 1.36
N LYS A 48 -17.94 -1.15 1.29
CA LYS A 48 -19.40 -1.35 1.11
C LYS A 48 -19.74 -1.89 -0.27
N TYR A 49 -18.86 -1.68 -1.25
CA TYR A 49 -19.07 -2.00 -2.65
C TYR A 49 -18.13 -3.09 -3.19
N ARG A 50 -17.33 -3.72 -2.32
CA ARG A 50 -16.27 -4.68 -2.69
C ARG A 50 -15.23 -4.09 -3.67
N ALA A 51 -15.05 -2.77 -3.61
CA ALA A 51 -14.00 -2.05 -4.32
C ALA A 51 -12.88 -1.76 -3.31
N ASN A 52 -11.77 -2.48 -3.43
CA ASN A 52 -10.60 -2.30 -2.58
C ASN A 52 -9.56 -1.45 -3.32
N CYS A 53 -8.67 -0.82 -2.57
CA CYS A 53 -7.58 -0.03 -3.11
C CYS A 53 -6.27 -0.42 -2.42
N TRP A 54 -5.22 -0.59 -3.22
CA TRP A 54 -3.84 -0.70 -2.79
C TRP A 54 -3.12 0.57 -3.23
N VAL A 55 -2.45 1.23 -2.28
CA VAL A 55 -1.68 2.45 -2.51
C VAL A 55 -0.19 2.11 -2.38
N CYS A 56 0.60 2.41 -3.42
CA CYS A 56 2.06 2.25 -3.45
C CYS A 56 2.72 3.61 -3.65
N SER A 57 3.73 3.96 -2.85
CA SER A 57 4.48 5.22 -3.01
C SER A 57 5.84 5.16 -2.31
N GLN A 58 6.82 5.83 -2.90
CA GLN A 58 8.12 6.13 -2.27
C GLN A 58 8.15 7.45 -1.46
N ARG A 59 7.09 8.26 -1.51
CA ARG A 59 7.02 9.59 -0.88
C ARG A 59 5.78 9.66 0.02
N VAL A 60 5.76 8.85 1.07
CA VAL A 60 4.57 8.69 1.92
C VAL A 60 4.18 9.99 2.61
N ALA A 61 5.15 10.81 2.99
CA ALA A 61 4.88 12.10 3.61
C ALA A 61 4.27 13.16 2.67
N HIS A 62 4.25 12.89 1.37
CA HIS A 62 3.60 13.73 0.37
C HIS A 62 2.18 13.25 0.05
N LEU A 63 1.66 12.23 0.76
CA LEU A 63 0.32 11.73 0.56
C LEU A 63 -0.69 12.44 1.46
N ASN A 64 -1.94 12.51 0.99
CA ASN A 64 -3.07 12.94 1.80
C ASN A 64 -3.22 12.04 3.04
N VAL A 65 -2.98 12.62 4.22
CA VAL A 65 -3.06 11.91 5.51
C VAL A 65 -4.45 11.36 5.78
N ASN A 66 -5.52 12.02 5.33
CA ASN A 66 -6.90 11.51 5.48
C ASN A 66 -7.09 10.21 4.70
N ALA A 67 -6.47 10.08 3.53
CA ALA A 67 -6.48 8.86 2.73
C ALA A 67 -5.65 7.75 3.42
N LEU A 68 -4.45 8.09 3.94
CA LEU A 68 -3.60 7.14 4.68
C LEU A 68 -4.31 6.56 5.89
N GLN A 69 -5.01 7.38 6.67
CA GLN A 69 -5.77 6.94 7.86
C GLN A 69 -6.89 5.93 7.55
N GLN A 70 -7.34 5.81 6.30
CA GLN A 70 -8.34 4.80 5.92
C GLN A 70 -7.72 3.40 5.71
N LEU A 71 -6.39 3.29 5.57
CA LEU A 71 -5.72 2.02 5.30
C LEU A 71 -5.68 1.14 6.56
N HIS A 72 -5.91 -0.16 6.38
CA HIS A 72 -5.99 -1.14 7.49
C HIS A 72 -4.83 -2.13 7.55
N SER A 73 -4.06 -2.21 6.48
CA SER A 73 -2.89 -3.06 6.34
C SER A 73 -1.85 -2.30 5.55
N TYR A 74 -0.60 -2.44 5.91
CA TYR A 74 0.50 -1.78 5.22
C TYR A 74 1.76 -2.63 5.24
N PHE A 75 2.54 -2.44 4.20
CA PHE A 75 3.85 -3.04 4.01
C PHE A 75 4.83 -1.89 3.92
N VAL A 76 5.82 -1.89 4.79
CA VAL A 76 6.85 -0.87 4.88
C VAL A 76 8.17 -1.55 4.58
N SER A 77 8.80 -1.18 3.46
CA SER A 77 10.19 -1.55 3.18
C SER A 77 11.13 -0.52 3.84
N VAL A 78 12.35 -0.41 3.34
CA VAL A 78 13.35 0.52 3.84
C VAL A 78 12.82 1.96 3.80
N LEU A 79 12.65 2.58 4.97
CA LEU A 79 12.31 4.00 5.11
C LEU A 79 13.51 4.78 5.65
N PRO A 80 14.39 5.28 4.78
CA PRO A 80 15.60 5.97 5.23
C PRO A 80 15.30 7.37 5.79
N ARG A 81 14.23 8.01 5.33
CA ARG A 81 13.87 9.39 5.67
C ARG A 81 13.08 9.46 6.98
N PHE A 82 13.59 10.23 7.93
CA PHE A 82 12.95 10.46 9.23
C PHE A 82 11.52 11.00 9.10
N TYR A 83 11.29 11.96 8.18
CA TYR A 83 9.97 12.57 7.99
C TYR A 83 8.91 11.56 7.52
N ASP A 84 9.25 10.66 6.59
CA ASP A 84 8.34 9.58 6.17
C ASP A 84 8.03 8.62 7.33
N ARG A 85 9.02 8.31 8.17
CA ARG A 85 8.81 7.51 9.40
C ARG A 85 7.87 8.22 10.37
N MET A 86 7.97 9.54 10.54
CA MET A 86 7.02 10.30 11.38
C MET A 86 5.59 10.23 10.86
N VAL A 87 5.38 10.47 9.56
CA VAL A 87 4.03 10.43 8.98
C VAL A 87 3.41 9.04 9.14
N ILE A 88 4.19 7.98 8.96
CA ILE A 88 3.72 6.60 9.14
C ILE A 88 3.46 6.29 10.62
N ALA A 89 4.34 6.73 11.54
CA ALA A 89 4.14 6.57 12.98
C ALA A 89 2.81 7.18 13.41
N ASP A 90 2.53 8.41 13.00
CA ASP A 90 1.33 9.15 13.37
C ASP A 90 0.07 8.58 12.69
N ALA A 91 0.13 8.32 11.39
CA ALA A 91 -1.02 7.81 10.64
C ALA A 91 -1.44 6.40 11.08
N PHE A 92 -0.50 5.58 11.56
CA PHE A 92 -0.71 4.17 11.87
C PHE A 92 -0.43 3.79 13.34
N SER A 93 -0.24 4.77 14.22
CA SER A 93 0.01 4.56 15.66
C SER A 93 1.13 3.55 15.95
N LEU A 94 2.22 3.63 15.20
CA LEU A 94 3.41 2.79 15.38
C LEU A 94 4.45 3.49 16.25
N SER A 95 5.29 2.71 16.94
CA SER A 95 6.43 3.29 17.64
C SER A 95 7.52 3.70 16.65
N TYR A 96 8.16 4.84 16.92
CA TYR A 96 9.33 5.31 16.18
C TYR A 96 10.46 4.27 16.20
N ASP A 97 10.75 3.67 17.35
CA ASP A 97 11.78 2.63 17.49
C ASP A 97 11.54 1.42 16.57
N LEU A 98 10.28 1.08 16.29
CA LEU A 98 9.94 0.00 15.35
C LEU A 98 10.22 0.43 13.91
N LEU A 99 9.84 1.65 13.56
CA LEU A 99 10.07 2.19 12.21
C LEU A 99 11.56 2.46 11.96
N ASP A 100 12.34 2.80 12.98
CA ASP A 100 13.78 2.94 12.82
C ASP A 100 14.43 1.60 12.45
N ARG A 101 13.94 0.46 12.96
CA ARG A 101 14.42 -0.87 12.51
C ARG A 101 14.19 -1.13 11.02
N THR A 102 13.30 -0.38 10.36
CA THR A 102 13.09 -0.53 8.91
C THR A 102 14.29 -0.03 8.10
N THR A 103 15.19 0.78 8.68
CA THR A 103 16.43 1.21 7.99
C THR A 103 17.40 0.06 7.77
N ASP A 104 17.30 -0.99 8.57
CA ASP A 104 18.19 -2.15 8.55
C ASP A 104 17.64 -3.29 7.67
N LEU A 105 16.47 -3.10 7.06
CA LEU A 105 15.86 -4.11 6.19
C LEU A 105 16.69 -4.32 4.93
N GLU A 106 16.89 -5.58 4.57
CA GLU A 106 17.48 -5.95 3.28
C GLU A 106 16.46 -5.93 2.15
N THR A 107 16.96 -6.09 0.91
CA THR A 107 16.08 -6.22 -0.26
C THR A 107 15.14 -7.42 -0.09
N GLY A 108 13.84 -7.16 -0.28
CA GLY A 108 12.80 -8.16 -0.13
C GLY A 108 12.31 -8.34 1.31
N GLU A 109 12.88 -7.63 2.29
CA GLU A 109 12.39 -7.60 3.67
C GLU A 109 11.41 -6.44 3.88
N TRP A 110 10.35 -6.72 4.64
CA TRP A 110 9.25 -5.79 4.87
C TRP A 110 8.77 -5.87 6.32
N LEU A 111 8.45 -4.72 6.89
CA LEU A 111 7.60 -4.62 8.06
C LEU A 111 6.14 -4.68 7.60
N PHE A 112 5.44 -5.73 7.99
CA PHE A 112 4.01 -5.90 7.76
C PHE A 112 3.23 -5.61 9.04
N VAL A 113 2.20 -4.79 8.92
CA VAL A 113 1.26 -4.57 10.02
C VAL A 113 -0.16 -4.59 9.47
N SER A 114 -1.05 -5.20 10.23
CA SER A 114 -2.48 -5.19 9.94
C SER A 114 -3.31 -5.08 11.20
N TYR A 115 -4.32 -4.22 11.14
CA TYR A 115 -5.31 -4.09 12.20
C TYR A 115 -6.34 -5.23 12.20
N LYS A 116 -6.47 -5.97 11.09
CA LYS A 116 -7.54 -6.98 10.89
C LYS A 116 -7.02 -8.36 10.50
N ALA A 117 -5.92 -8.47 9.76
CA ALA A 117 -5.52 -9.72 9.11
C ALA A 117 -4.80 -10.71 10.04
N THR A 118 -4.09 -10.22 11.06
CA THR A 118 -3.20 -11.04 11.91
C THR A 118 -3.91 -11.68 13.11
N LYS A 119 -5.18 -11.35 13.39
CA LYS A 119 -5.93 -11.69 14.64
C LYS A 119 -5.27 -11.19 15.95
N GLN A 120 -4.03 -10.71 15.91
CA GLN A 120 -3.35 -9.97 16.96
C GLN A 120 -3.39 -8.49 16.59
N ARG A 121 -4.15 -7.68 17.34
CA ARG A 121 -4.25 -6.24 17.06
C ARG A 121 -2.85 -5.61 17.08
N ASN A 122 -2.44 -5.05 15.95
CA ASN A 122 -1.26 -4.21 15.80
C ASN A 122 0.08 -4.86 16.18
N VAL A 123 0.22 -6.17 16.03
CA VAL A 123 1.54 -6.80 16.14
C VAL A 123 2.27 -6.65 14.81
N PRO A 124 3.36 -5.87 14.76
CA PRO A 124 4.17 -5.74 13.57
C PRO A 124 4.98 -7.02 13.35
N VAL A 125 5.07 -7.47 12.11
CA VAL A 125 5.79 -8.69 11.74
C VAL A 125 6.75 -8.38 10.62
N PHE A 126 8.01 -8.76 10.78
CA PHE A 126 8.98 -8.73 9.69
C PHE A 126 8.79 -9.94 8.80
N ILE A 127 8.66 -9.72 7.50
CA ILE A 127 8.47 -10.75 6.48
C ILE A 127 9.54 -10.63 5.40
N LYS A 128 9.88 -11.75 4.76
CA LYS A 128 10.75 -11.79 3.58
C LYS A 128 9.94 -12.27 2.38
N THR A 129 10.02 -11.52 1.29
CA THR A 129 9.30 -11.78 0.05
C THR A 129 10.24 -12.40 -0.98
N PRO A 130 9.75 -13.33 -1.83
CA PRO A 130 10.56 -13.91 -2.89
C PRO A 130 10.88 -12.85 -3.95
N ASN A 131 11.99 -13.05 -4.67
CA ASN A 131 12.38 -12.17 -5.76
C ASN A 131 11.49 -12.40 -6.99
N ASN A 132 10.72 -11.36 -7.37
CA ASN A 132 9.83 -11.44 -8.53
C ASN A 132 10.60 -11.61 -9.85
N GLU A 133 11.82 -11.09 -9.99
CA GLU A 133 12.62 -11.24 -11.22
C GLU A 133 12.99 -12.70 -11.46
N GLU A 134 13.39 -13.42 -10.41
CA GLU A 134 13.69 -14.85 -10.47
C GLU A 134 12.44 -15.67 -10.86
N ILE A 135 11.29 -15.33 -10.28
CA ILE A 135 10.01 -15.93 -10.63
C ILE A 135 9.65 -15.64 -12.11
N LEU A 136 9.88 -14.42 -12.58
CA LEU A 136 9.59 -14.04 -13.95
C LEU A 136 10.51 -14.77 -14.94
N ILE A 137 11.82 -14.79 -14.67
CA ILE A 137 12.82 -15.49 -15.49
C ILE A 137 12.48 -16.98 -15.55
N SER A 138 12.24 -17.64 -14.41
CA SER A 138 11.90 -19.06 -14.40
C SER A 138 10.63 -19.38 -15.21
N ASN A 139 9.59 -18.55 -15.12
CA ASN A 139 8.36 -18.71 -15.89
C ASN A 139 8.57 -18.45 -17.40
N LEU A 140 9.39 -17.47 -17.77
CA LEU A 140 9.73 -17.20 -19.17
C LEU A 140 10.57 -18.32 -19.77
N MET A 141 11.54 -18.86 -19.03
CA MET A 141 12.35 -20.01 -19.47
C MET A 141 11.50 -21.28 -19.64
N ARG A 142 10.54 -21.50 -18.72
CA ARG A 142 9.60 -22.64 -18.79
C ARG A 142 8.63 -22.54 -19.96
N SER A 143 8.15 -21.33 -20.30
CA SER A 143 7.24 -21.11 -21.44
C SER A 143 7.93 -21.14 -22.80
N ARG A 144 9.25 -20.89 -22.86
CA ARG A 144 10.06 -20.95 -24.09
C ARG A 144 10.63 -22.34 -24.42
N GLY A 145 10.27 -23.39 -23.68
CA GLY A 145 10.69 -24.76 -24.00
C GLY A 145 12.16 -25.09 -23.70
N PHE A 146 12.85 -24.28 -22.89
CA PHE A 146 14.23 -24.59 -22.44
C PHE A 146 14.27 -25.54 -21.23
N ALA A 147 13.18 -26.25 -20.94
CA ALA A 147 13.20 -27.35 -20.00
C ALA A 147 13.81 -28.60 -20.68
N HIS A 148 15.05 -28.91 -20.28
CA HIS A 148 15.88 -30.08 -20.58
C HIS A 148 16.64 -30.13 -21.92
N LYS A 149 17.94 -29.85 -21.83
CA LYS A 149 18.95 -30.92 -21.79
C LYS A 149 19.82 -30.76 -20.55
#